data_AF-A0A2V8ZH09-F1
#
_entry.id   AF-A0A2V8ZH09-F1
#
_cell.length_a   1.000
_cell.length_b   1.000
_cell.length_c   1.000
_cell.angle_alpha   90.00
_cell.angle_beta   90.00
_cell.angle_gamma   90.00
#
_symmetry.space_group_name_H-M   'P 1'
#
loop_
_entity.id
_entity.type
_entity.pdbx_description
1 polymer ?
#
loop_
_entity_poly.entity_id
_entity_poly.type
_entity_poly.pdbx_seq_one_letter_code
_entity_poly.pdbx_strand_id
1 'polypeptide(L)'
;MARYSSFLGRRVEVQYRAGDILLPASGIFVADSGRSIFLEQHFEQRGKHGHFRWEIPYQCLVRIEEKPDSGTTANAPSVAVKPAGASESAVASNSDGEPQAALAAAASADSAAGILPLSHRPKTA
;
A
#
# COMPACT_ATOMS: atom_id res chain seq x y z
N MET A 1 -22.45 19.27 -9.60
CA MET A 1 -21.73 18.76 -10.80
C MET A 1 -20.57 17.91 -10.30
N ALA A 2 -20.49 16.63 -10.67
CA ALA A 2 -19.47 15.70 -10.16
C ALA A 2 -18.19 15.80 -11.00
N ARG A 3 -17.16 16.47 -10.46
CA ARG A 3 -15.94 16.84 -11.20
C ARG A 3 -15.00 15.65 -11.41
N TYR A 4 -15.09 14.64 -10.55
CA TYR A 4 -14.16 13.52 -10.50
C TYR A 4 -14.84 12.19 -10.80
N SER A 5 -15.97 12.23 -11.49
CA SER A 5 -16.75 11.04 -11.87
C SER A 5 -15.96 10.03 -12.72
N SER A 6 -14.95 10.48 -13.46
CA SER A 6 -14.05 9.61 -14.23
C SER A 6 -13.29 8.59 -13.37
N PHE A 7 -13.10 8.89 -12.08
CA PHE A 7 -12.39 8.03 -11.15
C PHE A 7 -13.29 6.99 -10.47
N LEU A 8 -14.61 7.03 -10.65
CA LEU A 8 -15.54 6.09 -10.03
C LEU A 8 -15.16 4.63 -10.31
N GLY A 9 -15.13 3.82 -9.26
CA GLY A 9 -14.73 2.42 -9.28
C GLY A 9 -13.23 2.17 -9.43
N ARG A 10 -12.41 3.21 -9.61
CA ARG A 10 -10.96 3.08 -9.74
C ARG A 10 -10.27 3.30 -8.41
N ARG A 11 -9.09 2.69 -8.26
CA ARG A 11 -8.22 3.00 -7.15
C ARG A 11 -7.47 4.29 -7.38
N VAL A 12 -7.57 5.18 -6.40
CA VAL A 12 -6.94 6.48 -6.44
C VAL A 12 -6.16 6.76 -5.17
N GLU A 13 -5.21 7.66 -5.29
CA GLU A 13 -4.55 8.33 -4.20
C GLU A 13 -4.92 9.81 -4.25
N VAL A 14 -5.39 10.32 -3.12
CA VAL A 14 -5.81 11.70 -2.95
C VAL A 14 -4.89 12.35 -1.93
N GLN A 15 -4.33 13.50 -2.28
CA GLN A 15 -3.74 14.41 -1.29
C GLN A 15 -4.79 15.43 -0.89
N TYR A 16 -5.01 15.54 0.41
CA TYR A 16 -5.96 16.50 0.97
C TYR A 16 -5.37 17.26 2.15
N ARG A 17 -5.89 18.46 2.37
CA ARG A 17 -5.50 19.34 3.48
C ARG A 17 -6.41 19.11 4.69
N ALA A 18 -5.82 18.86 5.85
CA ALA A 18 -6.49 18.81 7.13
C ALA A 18 -5.83 19.82 8.09
N GLY A 19 -6.46 20.97 8.29
CA GLY A 19 -5.81 22.10 8.96
C GLY A 19 -4.60 22.56 8.14
N ASP A 20 -3.42 22.59 8.73
CA ASP A 20 -2.18 23.01 8.05
C ASP A 20 -1.35 21.86 7.50
N ILE A 21 -1.87 20.63 7.57
CA ILE A 21 -1.15 19.41 7.19
C ILE A 21 -1.73 18.85 5.89
N LEU A 22 -0.86 18.36 5.00
CA LEU A 22 -1.23 17.58 3.82
C LEU A 22 -1.15 16.09 4.15
N LEU A 23 -2.27 15.39 3.94
CA LEU A 23 -2.39 13.97 4.21
C LEU A 23 -2.73 13.21 2.93
N PRO A 24 -2.12 12.03 2.71
CA PRO A 24 -2.55 11.12 1.67
C PRO A 24 -3.73 10.26 2.16
N ALA A 25 -4.68 10.01 1.27
CA ALA A 25 -5.69 8.97 1.42
C ALA A 25 -5.69 8.11 0.16
N SER A 26 -5.74 6.78 0.31
CA SER A 26 -5.86 5.87 -0.82
C SER A 26 -7.07 4.96 -0.64
N GLY A 27 -7.71 4.61 -1.75
CA GLY A 27 -8.89 3.77 -1.74
C GLY A 27 -9.56 3.72 -3.11
N ILE A 28 -10.63 2.94 -3.19
CA ILE A 28 -11.52 2.90 -4.34
C ILE A 28 -12.41 4.14 -4.28
N PHE A 29 -12.48 4.89 -5.38
CA PHE A 29 -13.37 6.04 -5.47
C PHE A 29 -14.81 5.55 -5.66
N VAL A 30 -15.65 5.67 -4.63
CA VAL A 30 -16.99 5.06 -4.60
C VAL A 30 -18.11 6.05 -4.92
N ALA A 31 -17.94 7.34 -4.65
CA ALA A 31 -18.95 8.34 -4.93
C ALA A 31 -18.39 9.76 -5.06
N ASP A 32 -19.10 10.58 -5.84
CA ASP A 32 -18.90 12.01 -5.92
C ASP A 32 -20.25 12.72 -5.72
N SER A 33 -20.39 13.43 -4.60
CA SER A 33 -21.62 14.17 -4.27
C SER A 33 -21.68 15.57 -4.92
N GLY A 34 -20.60 16.01 -5.57
CA GLY A 34 -20.43 17.40 -6.01
C GLY A 34 -20.04 18.38 -4.90
N ARG A 35 -19.91 17.93 -3.65
CA ARG A 35 -19.35 18.71 -2.52
C ARG A 35 -18.15 18.00 -1.88
N SER A 36 -18.29 16.70 -1.73
CA SER A 36 -17.26 15.79 -1.20
C SER A 36 -17.11 14.59 -2.13
N ILE A 37 -15.90 14.04 -2.18
CA ILE A 37 -15.62 12.71 -2.73
C ILE A 37 -15.63 11.67 -1.62
N PHE A 38 -15.91 10.43 -1.99
CA PHE A 38 -15.88 9.31 -1.07
C PHE A 38 -14.94 8.23 -1.56
N LEU A 39 -14.03 7.80 -0.68
CA LEU A 39 -13.12 6.69 -0.95
C LEU A 39 -13.40 5.55 0.03
N GLU A 40 -13.29 4.32 -0.44
CA GLU A 40 -13.40 3.13 0.40
C GLU A 40 -12.10 2.32 0.31
N GLN A 41 -11.51 2.02 1.45
CA GLN A 41 -10.30 1.22 1.55
C GLN A 41 -10.57 -0.01 2.39
N HIS A 42 -10.33 -1.19 1.84
CA HIS A 42 -10.44 -2.46 2.55
C HIS A 42 -9.08 -2.81 3.13
N PHE A 43 -9.06 -3.31 4.36
CA PHE A 43 -7.86 -3.80 5.01
C PHE A 43 -8.13 -5.15 5.65
N GLU A 44 -7.15 -6.03 5.56
CA GLU A 44 -7.14 -7.29 6.28
C GLU A 44 -5.98 -7.26 7.27
N GLN A 45 -6.26 -7.24 8.56
CA GLN A 45 -5.24 -7.29 9.61
C GLN A 45 -5.52 -8.45 10.55
N ARG A 46 -4.58 -9.41 10.62
CA ARG A 46 -4.65 -10.57 11.52
C ARG A 46 -5.97 -11.35 11.36
N GLY A 47 -6.40 -11.56 10.11
CA GLY A 47 -7.64 -12.25 9.76
C GLY A 47 -8.92 -11.43 10.02
N LYS A 48 -8.82 -10.18 10.48
CA LYS A 48 -9.95 -9.26 10.58
C LYS A 48 -10.04 -8.45 9.30
N HIS A 49 -11.20 -8.55 8.65
CA HIS A 49 -11.55 -7.71 7.52
C HIS A 49 -12.21 -6.45 8.06
N GLY A 50 -11.67 -5.29 7.69
CA GLY A 50 -12.26 -4.00 7.98
C GLY A 50 -12.25 -3.12 6.74
N HIS A 51 -13.02 -2.05 6.79
CA HIS A 51 -12.98 -1.03 5.75
C HIS A 51 -12.99 0.36 6.40
N PHE A 52 -12.27 1.27 5.77
CA PHE A 52 -12.31 2.69 6.07
C PHE A 52 -13.00 3.40 4.92
N ARG A 53 -13.89 4.33 5.28
CA ARG A 53 -14.54 5.20 4.32
C ARG A 53 -14.14 6.64 4.58
N TRP A 54 -13.45 7.24 3.61
CA TRP A 54 -13.06 8.64 3.62
C TRP A 54 -14.18 9.49 3.01
N GLU A 55 -14.47 10.63 3.64
CA GLU A 55 -15.20 11.73 3.03
C GLU A 55 -14.26 12.93 2.95
N ILE A 56 -13.95 13.38 1.72
CA ILE A 56 -13.02 14.49 1.49
C ILE A 56 -13.77 15.62 0.77
N PRO A 57 -14.03 16.74 1.45
CA PRO A 57 -14.61 17.92 0.82
C PRO A 57 -13.70 18.45 -0.30
N TYR A 58 -14.29 18.94 -1.39
CA TYR A 58 -13.52 19.49 -2.51
C TYR A 58 -12.63 20.66 -2.12
N GLN A 59 -13.04 21.46 -1.14
CA GLN A 59 -12.24 22.56 -0.60
C GLN A 59 -10.91 22.10 0.01
N CYS A 60 -10.83 20.83 0.43
CA CYS A 60 -9.63 20.24 1.01
C CYS A 60 -8.82 19.45 -0.02
N LEU A 61 -9.36 19.17 -1.21
CA LEU A 61 -8.72 18.34 -2.21
C LEU A 61 -7.61 19.12 -2.92
N VAL A 62 -6.37 18.61 -2.82
CA VAL A 62 -5.20 19.22 -3.46
C VAL A 62 -4.90 18.52 -4.78
N ARG A 63 -4.90 17.18 -4.77
CA ARG A 63 -4.59 16.36 -5.94
C ARG A 63 -5.29 15.02 -5.84
N ILE A 64 -5.72 14.48 -6.98
CA ILE A 64 -6.23 13.12 -7.12
C ILE A 64 -5.49 12.46 -8.27
N GLU A 65 -5.11 11.20 -8.04
CA GLU A 65 -4.32 10.46 -8.99
C GLU A 65 -4.74 8.99 -9.02
N GLU A 66 -4.94 8.45 -10.21
CA GLU A 66 -5.23 7.02 -10.37
C GLU A 66 -3.97 6.21 -10.10
N LYS A 67 -4.09 5.18 -9.25
CA LYS A 67 -3.00 4.24 -8.98
C LYS A 67 -3.37 2.90 -9.61
N PRO A 68 -2.51 2.32 -10.47
CA PRO A 68 -2.77 1.02 -11.03
C PRO A 68 -2.78 -0.01 -9.90
N ASP A 69 -3.89 -0.73 -9.74
CA ASP A 69 -4.00 -1.85 -8.81
C ASP A 69 -2.97 -2.90 -9.17
N SER A 70 -1.90 -3.00 -8.39
CA SER A 70 -0.80 -3.97 -8.61
C SER A 70 -1.21 -5.42 -8.27
N GLY A 71 -2.51 -5.72 -8.26
CA GLY A 71 -3.06 -6.97 -7.73
C GLY A 71 -4.19 -7.62 -8.54
N THR A 72 -4.52 -7.13 -9.74
CA THR A 72 -5.41 -7.88 -10.66
C THR A 72 -4.71 -8.11 -12.00
N THR A 73 -4.17 -9.31 -12.17
CA THR A 73 -3.69 -9.78 -13.46
C THR A 73 -4.84 -10.05 -14.42
N ALA A 74 -4.67 -9.61 -15.67
CA ALA A 74 -5.20 -10.19 -16.91
C ALA A 74 -6.72 -10.10 -17.18
N ASN A 75 -7.11 -9.18 -18.08
CA ASN A 75 -7.49 -9.57 -19.45
C ASN A 75 -7.56 -8.33 -20.36
N ALA A 76 -6.47 -8.03 -21.06
CA ALA A 76 -6.50 -7.26 -22.29
C ALA A 76 -5.73 -8.09 -23.33
N PRO A 77 -6.34 -8.48 -24.46
CA PRO A 77 -5.62 -9.21 -25.50
C PRO A 77 -4.55 -8.28 -26.09
N SER A 78 -3.31 -8.49 -25.67
CA SER A 78 -2.15 -7.92 -26.35
C SER A 78 -1.99 -8.68 -27.66
N VAL A 79 -2.44 -8.08 -28.76
CA VAL A 79 -2.11 -8.56 -30.10
C VAL A 79 -0.61 -8.41 -30.27
N ALA A 80 0.08 -9.54 -30.18
CA ALA A 80 1.49 -9.66 -30.50
C ALA A 80 1.68 -9.39 -32.00
N VAL A 81 2.27 -8.23 -32.32
CA VAL A 81 2.93 -8.03 -33.61
C VAL A 81 4.43 -8.09 -33.36
N LYS A 82 4.96 -9.28 -33.66
CA LYS A 82 6.37 -9.55 -33.96
C LYS A 82 6.86 -8.56 -35.04
N PRO A 83 8.05 -7.96 -34.86
CA PRO A 83 9.06 -8.18 -35.88
C PRO A 83 10.36 -8.72 -35.28
N ALA A 84 10.82 -9.81 -35.89
CA ALA A 84 12.18 -10.30 -35.74
C ALA A 84 13.15 -9.34 -36.44
N GLY A 85 14.30 -9.09 -35.80
CA GLY A 85 15.40 -8.34 -36.39
C GLY A 85 16.59 -8.38 -35.45
N ALA A 86 17.46 -9.36 -35.66
CA ALA A 86 18.65 -9.64 -34.86
C ALA A 86 19.66 -8.49 -34.84
N SER A 87 20.37 -8.36 -33.71
CA SER A 87 21.80 -8.05 -33.76
C SER A 87 22.48 -8.57 -32.49
N GLU A 88 23.29 -9.61 -32.67
CA GLU A 88 24.23 -10.16 -31.71
C GLU A 88 25.59 -9.46 -31.84
N SER A 89 26.19 -9.08 -30.70
CA SER A 89 27.63 -9.06 -30.41
C SER A 89 27.78 -8.58 -28.97
N ALA A 90 28.14 -9.43 -28.00
CA ALA A 90 29.53 -9.78 -27.64
C ALA A 90 30.38 -8.52 -27.33
N VAL A 91 31.03 -8.36 -26.16
CA VAL A 91 31.75 -9.37 -25.38
C VAL A 91 32.06 -8.85 -23.96
N ALA A 92 32.11 -9.80 -23.03
CA ALA A 92 32.92 -9.92 -21.81
C ALA A 92 33.20 -8.71 -20.89
N SER A 93 32.89 -8.90 -19.61
CA SER A 93 33.91 -8.73 -18.56
C SER A 93 33.64 -9.71 -17.42
N ASN A 94 34.46 -10.77 -17.35
CA ASN A 94 34.54 -11.65 -16.20
C ASN A 94 35.20 -10.89 -15.05
N SER A 95 34.72 -11.07 -13.83
CA SER A 95 35.59 -11.10 -12.65
C SER A 95 34.92 -11.94 -11.57
N ASP A 96 35.52 -13.11 -11.45
CA ASP A 96 35.40 -14.14 -10.44
C ASP A 96 35.64 -13.59 -9.02
N GLY A 97 34.98 -14.15 -8.02
CA GLY A 97 35.22 -13.79 -6.62
C GLY A 97 34.17 -14.30 -5.63
N GLU A 98 33.91 -15.62 -5.61
CA GLU A 98 33.45 -16.27 -4.36
C GLU A 98 34.58 -16.19 -3.31
N PRO A 99 34.22 -16.16 -2.02
CA PRO A 99 34.48 -17.39 -1.27
C PRO A 99 33.30 -17.84 -0.41
N GLN A 100 33.02 -19.14 -0.51
CA GLN A 100 32.26 -19.95 0.43
C GLN A 100 32.94 -19.98 1.81
N ALA A 101 32.12 -19.97 2.87
CA ALA A 101 32.17 -20.86 4.05
C ALA A 101 31.24 -20.27 5.13
N ALA A 102 30.07 -20.84 5.41
CA ALA A 102 29.89 -22.01 6.26
C ALA A 102 30.57 -21.87 7.63
N LEU A 103 29.79 -21.61 8.69
CA LEU A 103 29.57 -22.55 9.79
C LEU A 103 28.70 -21.96 10.90
N ALA A 104 27.83 -22.83 11.39
CA ALA A 104 26.94 -22.65 12.52
C ALA A 104 27.70 -22.47 13.85
N ALA A 105 27.02 -21.89 14.85
CA ALA A 105 26.63 -22.60 16.08
C ALA A 105 26.13 -21.62 17.15
N ALA A 106 25.16 -22.12 17.91
CA ALA A 106 24.41 -21.47 18.97
C ALA A 106 25.26 -21.06 20.19
N ALA A 107 24.75 -20.08 20.94
CA ALA A 107 24.72 -20.14 22.39
C ALA A 107 23.69 -19.16 22.97
N SER A 108 22.82 -19.72 23.79
CA SER A 108 21.83 -19.09 24.63
C SER A 108 22.44 -18.06 25.59
N ALA A 109 21.73 -16.97 25.85
CA ALA A 109 21.85 -16.24 27.11
C ALA A 109 20.48 -15.75 27.55
N ASP A 110 20.00 -16.46 28.56
CA ASP A 110 18.94 -16.11 29.49
C ASP A 110 19.10 -14.69 30.04
N SER A 111 18.03 -13.90 30.00
CA SER A 111 17.78 -12.84 30.98
C SER A 111 16.31 -12.44 30.94
N ALA A 112 15.54 -13.18 31.73
CA ALA A 112 14.26 -12.74 32.23
C ALA A 112 14.44 -11.49 33.10
N ALA A 113 13.81 -10.38 32.74
CA ALA A 113 13.52 -9.29 33.67
C ALA A 113 12.36 -8.46 33.14
N GLY A 114 11.24 -8.44 33.88
CA GLY A 114 10.17 -7.46 33.65
C GLY A 114 8.73 -7.97 33.78
N ILE A 115 8.46 -8.90 34.70
CA ILE A 115 7.08 -9.17 35.12
C ILE A 115 6.62 -7.97 35.96
N LEU A 116 5.90 -7.02 35.35
CA LEU A 116 5.29 -5.92 36.08
C LEU A 116 4.10 -6.46 36.89
N PRO A 117 4.03 -6.22 38.21
CA PRO A 117 2.90 -6.67 39.02
C PRO A 117 1.65 -5.83 38.71
N LEU A 118 0.58 -6.47 38.24
CA LEU A 118 -0.75 -5.84 38.23
C LEU A 118 -1.20 -5.64 39.68
N SER A 119 -1.19 -4.38 40.10
CA SER A 119 -1.65 -3.96 41.42
C SER A 119 -3.16 -4.16 41.57
N HIS A 120 -3.53 -4.59 42.77
CA HIS A 120 -4.84 -5.02 43.20
C HIS A 120 -5.95 -3.96 43.10
N ARG A 121 -7.14 -4.47 42.79
CA ARG A 121 -8.50 -3.93 43.00
C ARG A 121 -8.71 -3.28 44.39
N PRO A 122 -9.64 -2.31 44.48
CA PRO A 122 -10.66 -2.38 45.53
C PRO A 122 -12.10 -2.35 44.98
N LYS A 123 -12.95 -3.19 45.58
CA LYS A 123 -14.40 -3.22 45.46
C LYS A 123 -14.97 -2.49 46.68
N THR A 124 -15.82 -1.51 46.45
CA THR A 124 -16.72 -0.87 47.45
C THR A 124 -17.72 -0.03 46.66
N ALA A 125 -19.02 -0.04 46.89
CA ALA A 125 -19.88 -0.76 47.84
C ALA A 125 -21.22 -1.02 47.14
#